data_AF-A0A956CQ91-F1
#
_entry.id   AF-A0A956CQ91-F1
#
_cell.length_a   1.000
_cell.length_b   1.000
_cell.length_c   1.000
_cell.angle_alpha   90.00
_cell.angle_beta   90.00
_cell.angle_gamma   90.00
#
_symmetry.space_group_name_H-M   'P 1'
#
loop_
_entity.id
_entity.type
_entity.pdbx_description
1 polymer ?
#
loop_
_entity_poly.entity_id
_entity_poly.type
_entity_poly.pdbx_seq_one_letter_code
_entity_poly.pdbx_strand_id
1 'polypeptide(L)' 'GRVALYEVMPLTDRLKEMVLEGASTAELKMQMIAEGISSLRMGGIKKSLEGVTTPDEVLRVTTADYK' A
#
# COMPACT_ATOMS: atom_id res chain seq x y z
N GLY A 1 17.03 -6.52 14.27
CA GLY A 1 16.66 -7.44 13.17
C GLY A 1 16.08 -6.66 12.01
N ARG A 2 15.75 -7.28 10.88
CA ARG A 2 15.00 -6.64 9.78
C ARG A 2 13.61 -7.28 9.68
N VAL A 3 12.59 -6.47 9.39
CA VAL A 3 11.23 -6.93 9.09
C VAL A 3 10.89 -6.52 7.66
N ALA A 4 10.25 -7.41 6.91
CA ALA A 4 9.75 -7.08 5.58
C ALA A 4 8.34 -6.48 5.68
N LEU A 5 8.11 -5.42 4.92
CA LEU A 5 6.78 -4.87 4.65
C LEU A 5 6.36 -5.30 3.25
N TYR A 6 5.08 -5.63 3.09
CA TYR A 6 4.54 -6.12 1.82
C TYR A 6 3.29 -5.33 1.45
N GLU A 7 3.16 -5.06 0.16
CA GLU A 7 1.93 -4.60 -0.49
C GLU A 7 1.64 -5.66 -1.55
N VAL A 8 0.57 -6.42 -1.35
CA VAL A 8 0.18 -7.50 -2.28
C VAL A 8 -1.13 -7.06 -2.92
N MET A 9 -1.06 -6.72 -4.21
CA MET A 9 -2.19 -6.25 -5.00
C MET A 9 -2.58 -7.33 -6.02
N PRO A 10 -3.57 -8.18 -5.71
CA PRO A 10 -4.16 -9.07 -6.71
C PRO A 10 -4.73 -8.24 -7.86
N LEU A 11 -4.52 -8.70 -9.09
CA LEU A 11 -5.07 -8.04 -10.25
C LEU A 11 -6.55 -8.43 -10.40
N THR A 12 -7.42 -7.71 -9.70
CA THR A 12 -8.88 -7.88 -9.77
C THR A 12 -9.40 -7.49 -11.15
N ASP A 13 -10.59 -7.98 -11.52
CA ASP A 13 -11.16 -7.65 -12.84
C ASP A 13 -11.37 -6.13 -12.99
N ARG A 14 -11.72 -5.44 -11.90
CA ARG A 14 -11.83 -3.99 -11.90
C ARG A 14 -10.50 -3.30 -12.16
N LEU A 15 -9.40 -3.76 -11.54
CA LEU A 15 -8.07 -3.22 -11.81
C LEU A 15 -7.61 -3.51 -13.24
N LYS A 16 -7.98 -4.67 -13.83
CA LYS A 16 -7.69 -4.97 -15.24
C LYS A 16 -8.38 -3.98 -16.18
N GLU A 17 -9.66 -3.71 -15.95
CA GLU A 17 -10.41 -2.71 -16.74
C GLU A 17 -9.74 -1.34 -16.66
N MET A 18 -9.40 -0.88 -15.45
CA MET A 18 -8.73 0.41 -15.26
C MET A 18 -7.37 0.49 -15.97
N VAL A 19 -6.61 -0.61 -16.00
CA VAL A 19 -5.36 -0.69 -16.77
C VAL A 19 -5.63 -0.53 -18.27
N LEU A 20 -6.68 -1.19 -18.80
CA LEU A 20 -7.06 -1.06 -20.22
C LEU A 20 -7.58 0.35 -20.57
N GLU A 21 -8.22 1.02 -19.62
CA GLU A 21 -8.67 2.41 -19.73
C GLU A 21 -7.51 3.43 -19.63
N GLY A 22 -6.30 2.98 -19.31
CA GLY A 22 -5.12 3.84 -19.16
C GLY A 22 -5.09 4.64 -17.85
N ALA A 23 -5.72 4.11 -16.79
CA ALA A 23 -5.71 4.73 -15.48
C ALA A 23 -4.28 4.96 -14.96
N SER A 24 -4.08 6.10 -14.30
CA SER A 24 -2.84 6.44 -13.63
C SER A 24 -2.56 5.50 -12.46
N THR A 25 -1.29 5.42 -12.06
CA THR A 25 -0.88 4.65 -10.88
C THR A 25 -1.55 5.12 -9.59
N ALA A 26 -1.89 6.41 -9.50
CA ALA A 26 -2.62 6.96 -8.36
C ALA A 26 -4.07 6.46 -8.32
N GLU A 27 -4.76 6.42 -9.46
CA GLU A 27 -6.11 5.88 -9.57
C GLU A 27 -6.15 4.39 -9.24
N LEU A 28 -5.21 3.61 -9.76
CA LEU A 28 -5.08 2.18 -9.43
C LEU A 28 -4.83 1.98 -7.93
N LYS A 29 -3.98 2.80 -7.31
CA LYS A 29 -3.72 2.73 -5.87
C LYS A 29 -4.95 3.07 -5.03
N MET A 30 -5.71 4.09 -5.43
CA MET A 30 -6.96 4.44 -4.74
C MET A 30 -7.99 3.31 -4.86
N GLN A 31 -8.12 2.69 -6.04
CA GLN A 31 -9.00 1.55 -6.23
C GLN A 31 -8.58 0.35 -5.36
N MET A 32 -7.29 0.03 -5.34
CA MET A 32 -6.73 -1.02 -4.49
C MET A 32 -7.09 -0.81 -3.00
N ILE A 33 -6.90 0.42 -2.50
CA ILE A 33 -7.22 0.76 -1.10
C ILE A 33 -8.74 0.67 -0.86
N ALA A 34 -9.56 1.10 -1.82
CA ALA A 34 -11.02 0.99 -1.74
C ALA A 34 -11.50 -0.46 -1.71
N GLU A 35 -10.79 -1.38 -2.36
CA GLU A 35 -11.00 -2.83 -2.31
C GLU A 35 -10.49 -3.47 -1.00
N GLY A 36 -9.97 -2.68 -0.06
CA GLY A 36 -9.50 -3.14 1.25
C GLY A 36 -8.09 -3.74 1.24
N ILE A 37 -7.35 -3.61 0.13
CA ILE A 37 -5.97 -4.05 0.05
C ILE A 37 -5.09 -3.04 0.80
N SER A 38 -4.28 -3.56 1.72
CA SER A 38 -3.39 -2.73 2.54
C SER A 38 -2.17 -2.28 1.75
N SER A 39 -1.88 -0.97 1.79
CA SER A 39 -0.66 -0.41 1.24
C SER A 39 0.58 -0.78 2.08
N LEU A 40 1.76 -0.55 1.52
CA LEU A 40 3.04 -0.69 2.22
C LEU A 40 3.10 0.19 3.48
N ARG A 41 2.57 1.42 3.39
CA ARG A 41 2.49 2.38 4.50
C ARG A 41 1.56 1.87 5.60
N MET A 42 0.38 1.37 5.24
CA MET A 42 -0.56 0.77 6.20
C MET A 42 0.04 -0.45 6.90
N GLY A 43 0.74 -1.32 6.15
CA GLY A 43 1.46 -2.46 6.71
C GLY A 43 2.55 -2.04 7.71
N GLY A 44 3.31 -0.99 7.38
CA GLY A 44 4.30 -0.39 8.28
C GLY A 44 3.69 0.18 9.55
N ILE A 45 2.59 0.94 9.44
CA ILE A 45 1.87 1.50 10.59
C ILE A 45 1.39 0.37 11.51
N LYS A 46 0.80 -0.69 10.94
CA LYS A 46 0.36 -1.86 11.71
C LYS A 46 1.53 -2.49 12.48
N LYS A 47 2.68 -2.70 11.83
CA LYS A 47 3.89 -3.24 12.48
C LYS A 47 4.46 -2.32 13.55
N SER A 48 4.34 -1.01 13.38
CA SER A 48 4.74 -0.03 14.40
C SER A 48 3.84 -0.11 15.63
N LEU A 49 2.53 -0.26 15.44
CA LEU A 49 1.57 -0.44 16.54
C LEU A 49 1.78 -1.78 17.28
N GLU A 50 2.23 -2.81 16.57
CA GLU A 50 2.62 -4.11 17.14
C GLU A 50 3.99 -4.08 17.87
N GLY A 51 4.70 -2.95 17.85
CA GLY A 51 6.02 -2.81 18.49
C GLY A 51 7.18 -3.47 17.74
N VAL A 52 7.00 -3.80 16.46
CA VAL A 52 8.01 -4.50 15.63
C VAL A 52 8.99 -3.54 14.94
N THR A 53 8.55 -2.30 14.69
CA THR A 53 9.32 -1.21 14.06
C THR A 53 8.88 0.13 14.66
N THR A 54 9.50 1.24 14.26
CA THR A 54 9.16 2.58 14.75
C THR A 54 8.46 3.42 13.68
N PRO A 55 7.69 4.45 14.07
CA PRO A 55 7.11 5.39 13.11
C PRO A 55 8.17 6.03 12.19
N ASP A 56 9.34 6.41 12.74
CA ASP A 56 10.43 6.99 11.96
C ASP A 56 10.97 6.04 10.89
N GLU A 57 11.11 4.75 11.20
CA GLU A 57 11.50 3.75 10.20
C GLU A 57 10.47 3.63 9.09
N VAL A 58 9.17 3.57 9.45
CA VAL A 58 8.06 3.49 8.48
C VAL A 58 8.03 4.71 7.57
N LEU A 59 8.14 5.92 8.14
CA LEU A 59 8.16 7.17 7.39
C LEU A 59 9.36 7.26 6.44
N ARG A 60 10.51 6.72 6.84
CA ARG A 60 11.74 6.72 6.03
C ARG A 60 11.69 5.75 4.86
N VAL A 61 10.98 4.63 4.97
CA VAL A 61 11.01 3.54 3.96
C VAL A 61 9.74 3.40 3.14
N THR A 62 8.69 4.20 3.41
CA THR A 62 7.41 4.15 2.69
C THR A 62 6.90 5.55 2.33
N THR A 63 6.06 5.65 1.30
CA THR A 63 5.43 6.92 0.87
C THR A 63 4.00 7.03 1.39
N ALA A 64 3.49 8.24 1.57
CA ALA A 64 2.09 8.47 1.92
C ALA A 64 1.13 7.93 0.83
N ASP A 65 -0.05 7.48 1.26
CA ASP A 65 -1.08 6.92 0.36
C ASP A 65 -1.88 8.00 -0.36
N TYR A 66 -1.96 9.18 0.25
CA TYR A 66 -2.56 10.38 -0.31
C TYR A 66 -1.49 11.46 -0.43
N LYS A 67 -1.55 12.26 -1.50
CA LYS A 67 -0.83 13.54 -1.55
C LYS A 67 -1.64 14.62 -0.88
#